data_AF-A0A976AT26-F1
#
_entry.id   AF-A0A976AT26-F1
#
_cell.length_a   1.000
_cell.length_b   1.000
_cell.length_c   1.000
_cell.angle_alpha   90.00
_cell.angle_beta   90.00
_cell.angle_gamma   90.00
#
_symmetry.space_group_name_H-M   'P 1'
#
loop_
_entity.id
_entity.type
_entity.pdbx_description
1 polymer ?
#
loop_
_entity_poly.entity_id
_entity_poly.type
_entity_poly.pdbx_seq_one_letter_code
_entity_poly.pdbx_strand_id
1 'polypeptide(L)'
;MLYVRPNDRPEGRLGVVVGKKFAPRAAERNLVKRMARELFRQRREQLGGRDVLLRLQAKFPRAEFATRAAVRRACAAEIASLLEVAARPLPPPAPPASPTAPPTAAPAASPSQSQPPGQPA
;
A
#
# COMPACT_ATOMS: atom_id res chain seq x y z
N MET A 1 11.08 -10.62 -9.10
CA MET A 1 10.37 -11.40 -8.06
C MET A 1 9.92 -10.48 -6.95
N LEU A 2 8.66 -10.65 -6.53
CA LEU A 2 8.02 -9.87 -5.49
C LEU A 2 7.33 -10.84 -4.52
N TYR A 3 7.49 -10.60 -3.22
CA TYR A 3 6.73 -11.27 -2.18
C TYR A 3 5.90 -10.24 -1.43
N VAL A 4 4.63 -10.54 -1.20
CA VAL A 4 3.73 -9.69 -0.41
C VAL A 4 3.18 -10.52 0.73
N ARG A 5 3.23 -9.98 1.94
CA ARG A 5 2.63 -10.57 3.13
C ARG A 5 1.73 -9.54 3.81
N PRO A 6 0.55 -9.94 4.31
CA PRO A 6 -0.24 -9.08 5.18
C PRO A 6 0.49 -8.88 6.51
N ASN A 7 0.37 -7.69 7.08
CA ASN A 7 0.92 -7.31 8.37
C ASN A 7 -0.18 -6.67 9.21
N ASP A 8 -0.13 -6.88 10.52
CA ASP A 8 -1.09 -6.36 11.49
C ASP A 8 -0.83 -4.88 11.84
N ARG A 9 0.11 -4.23 11.15
CA ARG A 9 0.53 -2.85 11.41
C ARG A 9 -0.12 -1.88 10.43
N PRO A 10 -0.47 -0.66 10.84
CA PRO A 10 -1.00 0.35 9.92
C PRO A 10 -0.01 0.75 8.80
N GLU A 11 1.28 0.47 8.99
CA GLU A 11 2.34 0.91 8.08
C GLU A 11 2.89 -0.22 7.22
N GLY A 12 2.89 -0.02 5.91
CA GLY A 12 3.53 -0.94 4.97
C GLY A 12 5.06 -0.89 5.06
N ARG A 13 5.71 -2.04 4.98
CA ARG A 13 7.17 -2.19 5.01
C ARG A 13 7.68 -2.64 3.65
N LEU A 14 8.81 -2.08 3.22
CA LEU A 14 9.48 -2.48 1.98
C LEU A 14 10.88 -3.03 2.27
N GLY A 15 11.09 -4.31 1.95
CA GLY A 15 12.41 -4.92 1.84
C GLY A 15 12.88 -4.95 0.40
N VAL A 16 14.08 -4.41 0.11
CA VAL A 16 14.67 -4.47 -1.23
C VAL A 16 15.97 -5.28 -1.19
N VAL A 17 15.99 -6.41 -1.87
CA VAL A 17 17.13 -7.33 -1.95
C VAL A 17 17.80 -7.21 -3.32
N VAL A 18 18.98 -6.61 -3.33
CA VAL A 18 19.81 -6.44 -4.54
C VAL A 18 21.12 -7.21 -4.38
N GLY A 19 21.24 -8.35 -5.06
CA GLY A 19 22.45 -9.16 -5.04
C GLY A 19 23.61 -8.52 -5.81
N LYS A 20 24.84 -8.65 -5.29
CA LYS A 20 26.08 -8.19 -5.95
C LYS A 20 26.26 -8.79 -7.35
N LYS A 21 25.73 -10.00 -7.59
CA LYS A 21 25.74 -10.70 -8.89
C LYS A 21 24.92 -10.00 -9.98
N PHE A 22 23.95 -9.16 -9.61
CA PHE A 22 23.02 -8.51 -10.55
C PHE A 22 23.44 -7.09 -10.92
N ALA A 23 24.03 -6.37 -9.97
CA ALA A 23 24.59 -5.03 -10.16
C ALA A 23 25.97 -4.97 -9.49
N PRO A 24 27.07 -5.13 -10.25
CA PRO A 24 28.42 -5.17 -9.69
C PRO A 24 28.84 -3.81 -9.10
N ARG A 25 28.27 -2.69 -9.58
CA ARG A 25 28.57 -1.35 -9.05
C ARG A 25 27.65 -0.97 -7.89
N ALA A 26 28.22 -0.34 -6.87
CA ALA A 26 27.45 0.20 -5.74
C ALA A 26 26.41 1.25 -6.16
N ALA A 27 26.74 2.11 -7.12
CA ALA A 27 25.84 3.13 -7.63
C ALA A 27 24.54 2.55 -8.22
N GLU A 28 24.64 1.44 -8.96
CA GLU A 28 23.48 0.76 -9.57
C GLU A 28 22.60 0.12 -8.49
N ARG A 29 23.21 -0.53 -7.49
CA ARG A 29 22.49 -1.08 -6.34
C ARG A 29 21.77 0.00 -5.53
N ASN A 30 22.41 1.15 -5.34
CA ASN A 30 21.83 2.27 -4.61
C ASN A 30 20.71 2.95 -5.39
N LEU A 31 20.85 3.04 -6.71
CA LEU A 31 19.80 3.52 -7.59
C LEU A 31 18.55 2.64 -7.48
N VAL A 32 18.69 1.32 -7.63
CA VAL A 32 17.57 0.38 -7.53
C VAL A 32 16.87 0.50 -6.18
N LYS A 33 17.64 0.56 -5.09
CA LYS A 33 17.09 0.77 -3.74
C LYS A 33 16.36 2.10 -3.62
N ARG A 34 16.87 3.19 -4.21
CA ARG A 34 16.20 4.50 -4.20
C ARG A 34 14.90 4.45 -5.00
N MET A 35 14.92 3.99 -6.24
CA MET A 35 13.73 3.91 -7.11
C MET A 35 12.63 3.06 -6.47
N ALA A 36 12.97 1.89 -5.94
CA ALA A 36 12.00 1.03 -5.27
C ALA A 36 11.36 1.71 -4.04
N ARG A 37 12.15 2.43 -3.24
CA ARG A 37 11.64 3.19 -2.07
C ARG A 37 10.77 4.37 -2.49
N GLU A 38 11.11 5.06 -3.57
CA GLU A 38 10.39 6.23 -4.05
C GLU A 38 9.02 5.83 -4.61
N LEU A 39 8.98 4.78 -5.43
CA LEU A 39 7.74 4.19 -5.94
C LEU A 39 6.87 3.62 -4.80
N PHE A 40 7.48 2.98 -3.80
CA PHE A 40 6.74 2.52 -2.63
C PHE A 40 6.19 3.68 -1.80
N ARG A 41 6.94 4.79 -1.66
CA ARG A 41 6.47 5.96 -0.92
C ARG A 41 5.21 6.55 -1.57
N GLN A 42 5.17 6.63 -2.89
CA GLN A 42 3.99 7.09 -3.63
C GLN A 42 2.77 6.18 -3.45
N ARG A 43 2.97 4.90 -3.14
CA ARG A 43 1.90 3.92 -2.95
C ARG A 43 1.73 3.44 -1.51
N ARG A 44 2.38 4.10 -0.54
CA ARG A 44 2.36 3.72 0.88
C ARG A 44 0.94 3.69 1.43
N GLU A 45 0.10 4.63 1.00
CA GLU A 45 -1.31 4.71 1.41
C GLU A 45 -2.12 3.49 0.94
N GLN A 46 -1.81 2.96 -0.24
CA GLN A 46 -2.48 1.78 -0.82
C GLN A 46 -1.89 0.46 -0.28
N LEU A 47 -0.64 0.49 0.19
CA LEU A 47 0.13 -0.66 0.68
C LEU A 47 0.20 -0.71 2.22
N GLY A 48 -0.59 0.12 2.93
CA GLY A 48 -0.72 0.06 4.38
C GLY A 48 -1.15 -1.33 4.85
N GLY A 49 -0.58 -1.83 5.95
CA GLY A 49 -0.89 -3.19 6.41
C GLY A 49 -0.15 -4.31 5.70
N ARG A 50 0.95 -4.05 4.96
CA ARG A 50 1.62 -5.09 4.15
C ARG A 50 3.14 -5.02 4.20
N ASP A 51 3.78 -6.18 4.27
CA ASP A 51 5.22 -6.36 4.05
C ASP A 51 5.48 -6.77 2.60
N VAL A 52 6.22 -5.93 1.88
CA VAL A 52 6.59 -6.14 0.49
C VAL A 52 8.09 -6.41 0.40
N LEU A 53 8.47 -7.57 -0.12
CA LEU A 53 9.87 -7.94 -0.37
C LEU A 53 10.14 -7.99 -1.88
N LEU A 54 10.95 -7.06 -2.37
CA LEU A 54 11.37 -6.98 -3.76
C LEU A 54 12.76 -7.63 -3.91
N ARG A 55 12.86 -8.72 -4.67
CA ARG A 55 14.14 -9.39 -4.99
C ARG A 55 14.49 -9.17 -6.45
N LEU A 56 15.62 -8.51 -6.68
CA LEU A 56 16.19 -8.37 -8.02
C LEU A 56 16.78 -9.73 -8.46
N GLN A 57 16.29 -10.25 -9.58
CA GLN A 57 16.79 -11.48 -10.21
C GLN A 57 17.35 -11.26 -11.62
N ALA A 58 17.13 -10.09 -12.21
CA ALA A 58 17.69 -9.75 -13.51
C ALA A 58 19.09 -9.14 -13.33
N LYS A 59 20.08 -9.65 -14.07
CA LYS A 59 21.38 -8.99 -14.21
C LYS A 59 21.19 -7.73 -15.03
N PHE A 60 21.92 -6.66 -14.69
CA PHE A 60 22.01 -5.48 -15.56
C PHE A 60 22.64 -5.91 -16.89
N PRO A 61 21.88 -6.03 -17.99
CA PRO A 61 22.39 -6.50 -19.27
C PRO A 61 23.04 -5.31 -19.97
N ARG A 62 24.17 -4.87 -19.42
CA ARG A 62 24.91 -3.71 -19.94
C ARG A 62 25.51 -3.99 -21.33
N ALA A 63 25.64 -5.26 -21.71
CA ALA A 63 26.07 -5.69 -23.03
C ALA A 63 24.95 -5.66 -24.08
N GLU A 64 23.69 -5.76 -23.66
CA GLU A 64 22.52 -5.87 -24.55
C GLU A 64 21.87 -4.51 -24.82
N PHE A 65 22.10 -3.52 -23.94
CA PHE A 65 21.53 -2.18 -24.04
C PHE A 65 22.60 -1.14 -24.34
N ALA A 66 22.40 -0.40 -25.44
CA ALA A 66 23.32 0.62 -25.95
C ALA A 66 23.64 1.76 -24.96
N THR A 67 22.82 2.00 -23.93
CA THR A 67 23.03 3.10 -22.98
C THR A 67 22.68 2.72 -21.55
N ARG A 68 23.45 3.23 -20.57
CA ARG A 68 23.15 3.07 -19.13
C ARG A 68 21.77 3.61 -18.75
N ALA A 69 21.29 4.65 -19.43
CA ALA A 69 19.97 5.21 -19.21
C ALA A 69 18.84 4.26 -19.64
N ALA A 70 19.02 3.51 -20.72
CA ALA A 70 18.04 2.53 -21.20
C ALA A 70 17.89 1.38 -20.19
N VAL A 71 19.01 0.84 -19.69
CA VAL A 71 18.98 -0.20 -18.66
C VAL A 71 18.31 0.30 -17.38
N ARG A 72 18.61 1.53 -16.96
CA ARG A 72 17.98 2.15 -15.79
C ARG A 72 16.47 2.27 -15.98
N ARG A 73 16.00 2.73 -17.15
CA ARG A 73 14.58 2.83 -17.47
C ARG A 73 13.89 1.48 -17.49
N ALA A 74 14.48 0.47 -18.12
CA ALA A 74 13.92 -0.88 -18.15
C ALA A 74 13.78 -1.47 -16.73
N CYS A 75 14.83 -1.35 -15.92
CA CYS A 75 14.78 -1.77 -14.51
C CYS A 75 13.73 -0.98 -13.71
N ALA A 76 13.64 0.33 -13.90
CA ALA A 76 12.66 1.16 -13.21
C ALA A 76 11.23 0.77 -13.58
N ALA A 77 10.96 0.53 -14.88
CA ALA A 77 9.67 0.10 -15.38
C ALA A 77 9.26 -1.27 -14.81
N GLU A 78 10.16 -2.24 -14.80
CA GLU A 78 9.91 -3.55 -14.18
C GLU A 78 9.61 -3.45 -12.68
N ILE A 79 10.39 -2.66 -11.95
CA ILE A 79 10.16 -2.43 -10.51
C ILE A 79 8.79 -1.76 -10.29
N ALA A 80 8.44 -0.77 -11.12
CA ALA A 80 7.15 -0.08 -11.05
C ALA A 80 5.98 -1.02 -11.34
N SER A 81 6.10 -1.87 -12.37
CA SER A 81 5.09 -2.87 -12.72
C SER A 81 4.91 -3.90 -11.59
N LEU A 82 5.99 -4.42 -11.02
CA LEU A 82 5.92 -5.32 -9.87
C LEU A 82 5.25 -4.65 -8.66
N LEU A 83 5.62 -3.41 -8.34
CA LEU A 83 4.99 -2.64 -7.25
C LEU A 83 3.51 -2.33 -7.54
N GLU A 84 3.11 -2.17 -8.80
CA GLU A 84 1.72 -1.99 -9.19
C GLU A 84 0.90 -3.26 -9.00
N VAL A 85 1.46 -4.42 -9.36
CA VAL A 85 0.86 -5.72 -9.06
C VAL A 85 0.75 -5.94 -7.55
N ALA A 86 1.74 -5.48 -6.76
CA ALA A 86 1.68 -5.50 -5.29
C ALA A 86 0.60 -4.59 -4.72
N ALA A 87 0.41 -3.43 -5.36
CA ALA A 87 -0.55 -2.41 -4.97
C ALA A 87 -1.98 -2.75 -5.44
N ARG A 88 -2.12 -3.64 -6.44
CA ARG A 88 -3.42 -4.15 -6.86
C ARG A 88 -4.13 -4.70 -5.63
N PRO A 89 -5.38 -4.29 -5.37
CA PRO A 89 -6.10 -4.74 -4.19
C PRO A 89 -6.25 -6.26 -4.29
N LEU A 90 -5.59 -6.99 -3.38
CA LEU A 90 -6.17 -8.25 -2.93
C LEU A 90 -7.54 -7.86 -2.35
N PRO A 91 -8.63 -8.61 -2.63
CA PRO A 91 -9.92 -8.35 -2.00
C PRO A 91 -9.67 -8.05 -0.51
N PRO A 92 -10.29 -6.98 0.03
CA PRO A 92 -10.17 -6.70 1.45
C PRO A 92 -10.45 -8.02 2.19
N PRO A 93 -9.74 -8.32 3.30
CA PRO A 93 -10.26 -9.34 4.21
C PRO A 93 -11.71 -8.92 4.43
N ALA A 94 -12.64 -9.80 4.06
CA ALA A 94 -14.07 -9.52 4.18
C ALA A 94 -14.25 -8.83 5.54
N PRO A 95 -14.87 -7.64 5.59
CA PRO A 95 -15.11 -7.00 6.87
C PRO A 95 -15.67 -8.08 7.79
N PRO A 96 -15.16 -8.27 9.02
CA PRO A 96 -15.78 -9.21 9.93
C PRO A 96 -17.25 -8.83 9.92
N ALA A 97 -18.08 -9.78 9.48
CA ALA A 97 -19.49 -9.57 9.23
C ALA A 97 -20.02 -8.67 10.33
N SER A 98 -20.43 -7.44 9.99
CA SER A 98 -21.21 -6.63 10.91
C SER A 98 -22.40 -7.52 11.26
N PRO A 99 -22.52 -8.02 12.50
CA PRO A 99 -23.72 -8.75 12.84
C PRO A 99 -24.83 -7.70 12.89
N THR A 100 -25.73 -7.78 11.91
CA THR A 100 -27.16 -7.49 12.07
C THR A 100 -27.50 -6.35 13.04
N ALA A 101 -27.58 -5.13 12.52
CA ALA A 101 -28.58 -4.19 12.99
C ALA A 101 -29.66 -4.11 11.90
N PRO A 102 -30.88 -4.63 12.15
CA PRO A 102 -31.94 -4.65 11.15
C PRO A 102 -32.45 -3.24 10.82
N PRO A 103 -33.05 -3.06 9.62
CA PRO A 103 -33.63 -1.79 9.19
C PRO A 103 -35.07 -1.61 9.70
N THR A 104 -35.54 -0.36 9.62
CA THR A 104 -36.95 0.07 9.61
C THR A 104 -37.65 0.18 10.96
N ALA A 105 -37.79 1.41 11.46
CA ALA A 105 -39.05 2.18 11.33
C ALA A 105 -38.92 3.53 12.07
N ALA A 106 -39.01 4.64 11.34
CA ALA A 106 -39.58 5.88 11.87
C ALA A 106 -41.11 5.71 11.98
N PRO A 107 -41.93 6.69 12.43
CA PRO A 107 -41.69 7.93 13.19
C PRO A 107 -42.64 8.05 14.43
N ALA A 108 -42.43 8.99 15.34
CA ALA A 108 -43.53 9.75 16.00
C ALA A 108 -43.01 10.75 17.05
N ALA A 109 -43.31 12.02 16.77
CA ALA A 109 -43.79 13.03 17.71
C ALA A 109 -42.93 13.46 18.94
N SER A 110 -42.21 14.58 18.77
CA SER A 110 -42.32 15.71 19.72
C SER A 110 -43.79 16.18 19.77
N PRO A 111 -44.35 16.79 20.85
CA PRO A 111 -43.67 17.67 21.80
C PRO A 111 -44.10 17.51 23.28
N SER A 112 -43.25 17.91 24.23
CA SER A 112 -43.69 18.22 25.60
C SER A 112 -43.26 19.65 25.94
N GLN A 113 -44.04 20.61 25.43
CA GLN A 113 -44.16 21.94 26.02
C GLN A 113 -45.27 21.88 27.06
N SER A 114 -44.99 22.24 28.32
CA SER A 114 -45.83 23.14 29.14
C SER A 114 -45.27 23.29 30.57
N GLN A 115 -44.57 24.40 30.80
CA GLN A 115 -44.65 25.21 32.03
C GLN A 115 -45.88 26.14 31.89
N PRO A 116 -46.29 26.99 32.88
CA PRO A 116 -46.21 27.00 34.36
C PRO A 116 -47.67 27.27 34.92
N PRO A 117 -47.97 28.14 35.92
CA PRO A 117 -47.47 28.42 37.29
C PRO A 117 -48.59 28.21 38.39
N GLY A 118 -48.28 28.30 39.69
CA GLY A 118 -49.32 28.49 40.72
C GLY A 118 -48.88 28.23 42.17
N GLN A 119 -48.87 29.28 42.98
CA GLN A 119 -48.51 29.35 44.42
C GLN A 119 -49.65 28.82 45.34
N PRO A 120 -49.75 29.21 46.64
CA PRO A 120 -49.11 28.61 47.81
C PRO A 120 -50.18 28.09 48.83
N ALA A 121 -49.74 27.45 49.92
CA ALA A 121 -50.53 27.35 51.15
C ALA A 121 -49.59 27.42 52.36
#